data_AF-A0A951M7G6-F1
#
_entry.id   AF-A0A951M7G6-F1
#
_cell.length_a   1.000
_cell.length_b   1.000
_cell.length_c   1.000
_cell.angle_alpha   90.00
_cell.angle_beta   90.00
_cell.angle_gamma   90.00
#
_symmetry.space_group_name_H-M   'P 1'
#
loop_
_entity.id
_entity.type
_entity.pdbx_description
1 polymer ?
#
loop_
_entity_poly.entity_id
_entity_poly.type
_entity_poly.pdbx_seq_one_letter_code
_entity_poly.pdbx_strand_id
1 'polypeptide(L)'
;MANVERASHADAGTRPSRFHAVAWRWHFYAGLYVVPFLLMLALTGLVMVFFTGFQTRLGPAVTVSVADRAPLPVSQQAQAVMALRSQAALREYVAPPTPEHASWFVVARDGVNEAVAVDPYTGQVLQLVNKDDTWFAWAQKIHGTLLIGDVGDRLIEIASGLAIVMIVTGLYLWWPRGGTRWAQVLVPDLRLKGRQWWRSLHA
;
A
#
# COMPACT_ATOMS: atom_id res chain seq x y z
N MET A 1 -22.57 71.21 -11.78
CA MET A 1 -21.34 70.57 -11.28
C MET A 1 -21.76 69.50 -10.28
N ALA A 2 -21.84 68.26 -10.74
CA ALA A 2 -22.46 67.15 -10.00
C ALA A 2 -21.43 66.40 -9.16
N ASN A 3 -21.86 66.06 -7.94
CA ASN A 3 -21.09 65.47 -6.86
C ASN A 3 -20.60 64.05 -7.21
N VAL A 4 -19.37 63.76 -6.79
CA VAL A 4 -18.74 62.45 -6.83
C VAL A 4 -19.28 61.62 -5.67
N GLU A 5 -20.08 60.59 -5.95
CA GLU A 5 -20.40 59.54 -4.98
C GLU A 5 -19.68 58.24 -5.41
N ARG A 6 -18.47 58.05 -4.89
CA ARG A 6 -17.83 56.72 -4.90
C ARG A 6 -18.51 55.89 -3.82
N ALA A 7 -19.43 55.02 -4.22
CA ALA A 7 -19.89 53.95 -3.37
C ALA A 7 -18.70 53.07 -2.98
N SER A 8 -18.30 53.13 -1.71
CA SER A 8 -17.37 52.19 -1.12
C SER A 8 -18.04 50.83 -1.06
N HIS A 9 -17.69 49.93 -1.98
CA HIS A 9 -17.93 48.50 -1.79
C HIS A 9 -17.07 48.05 -0.61
N ALA A 10 -17.65 48.06 0.59
CA ALA A 10 -17.10 47.36 1.73
C ALA A 10 -17.07 45.86 1.36
N ASP A 11 -15.87 45.35 1.10
CA ASP A 11 -15.60 43.92 1.01
C ASP A 11 -15.95 43.30 2.37
N ALA A 12 -17.18 42.80 2.48
CA ALA A 12 -17.66 42.04 3.62
C ALA A 12 -17.00 40.65 3.60
N GLY A 13 -15.69 40.62 3.82
CA GLY A 13 -14.92 39.42 4.03
C GLY A 13 -15.54 38.64 5.19
N THR A 14 -16.28 37.59 4.85
CA THR A 14 -16.89 36.67 5.82
C THR A 14 -15.74 36.08 6.63
N ARG A 15 -15.62 36.51 7.90
CA ARG A 15 -14.62 35.95 8.82
C ARG A 15 -14.82 34.43 8.87
N PRO A 16 -13.76 33.62 8.67
CA PRO A 16 -13.89 32.17 8.73
C PRO A 16 -14.51 31.78 10.06
N SER A 17 -15.55 30.93 10.02
CA SER A 17 -16.23 30.51 11.24
C SER A 17 -15.21 29.87 12.19
N ARG A 18 -15.35 30.11 13.49
CA ARG A 18 -14.41 29.57 14.51
C ARG A 18 -14.27 28.05 14.39
N PHE A 19 -15.35 27.37 13.98
CA PHE A 19 -15.37 25.94 13.68
C PHE A 19 -14.48 25.54 12.51
N HIS A 20 -14.46 26.31 11.42
CA HIS A 20 -13.56 26.05 10.29
C HIS A 20 -12.09 26.17 10.69
N ALA A 21 -11.74 27.19 11.48
CA ALA A 21 -10.37 27.37 11.96
C ALA A 21 -9.91 26.24 12.90
N VAL A 22 -10.80 25.73 13.75
CA VAL A 22 -10.52 24.58 14.63
C VAL A 22 -10.38 23.29 13.83
N ALA A 23 -11.31 23.03 12.89
CA ALA A 23 -11.25 21.86 12.02
C ALA A 23 -9.96 21.82 11.21
N TRP A 24 -9.51 22.96 10.67
CA TRP A 24 -8.25 23.06 9.94
C TRP A 24 -7.02 22.74 10.80
N ARG A 25 -6.98 23.21 12.06
CA ARG A 25 -5.87 22.91 12.98
C ARG A 25 -5.79 21.41 13.29
N TRP A 26 -6.92 20.79 13.61
CA TRP A 26 -6.98 19.36 13.89
C TRP A 26 -6.64 18.52 12.66
N HIS A 27 -7.16 18.89 11.50
CA HIS A 27 -6.82 18.28 10.22
C HIS A 27 -5.31 18.36 9.96
N PHE A 28 -4.69 19.53 10.14
CA PHE A 28 -3.25 19.68 9.92
C PHE A 28 -2.40 18.81 10.86
N TYR A 29 -2.71 18.78 12.16
CA TYR A 29 -1.97 17.95 13.13
C TYR A 29 -2.18 16.45 12.90
N ALA A 30 -3.41 16.03 12.61
CA ALA A 30 -3.70 14.65 12.25
C ALA A 30 -2.97 14.26 10.96
N GLY A 31 -2.95 15.15 9.95
CA GLY A 31 -2.20 14.97 8.72
C GLY A 31 -0.70 14.80 8.96
N LEU A 32 -0.10 15.62 9.82
CA LEU A 32 1.32 15.49 10.17
C LEU A 32 1.66 14.13 10.77
N TYR A 33 0.75 13.56 11.58
CA TYR A 33 0.89 12.19 12.09
C TYR A 33 0.69 11.14 10.99
N VAL A 34 -0.36 11.25 10.18
CA VAL A 34 -0.77 10.23 9.20
C VAL A 34 0.18 10.11 8.00
N VAL A 35 0.70 11.23 7.49
CA VAL A 35 1.54 11.28 6.29
C VAL A 35 2.74 10.33 6.30
N PRO A 36 3.60 10.27 7.34
CA PRO A 36 4.73 9.34 7.35
C PRO A 36 4.30 7.87 7.27
N PHE A 37 3.19 7.49 7.91
CA PHE A 37 2.65 6.13 7.81
C PHE A 37 2.12 5.83 6.41
N LEU A 38 1.35 6.74 5.80
CA LEU A 38 0.86 6.55 4.44
C LEU A 38 2.01 6.45 3.42
N LEU A 39 3.06 7.26 3.58
CA LEU A 39 4.24 7.20 2.72
C LEU A 39 4.98 5.86 2.89
N MET A 40 5.14 5.39 4.12
CA MET A 40 5.69 4.06 4.42
C MET A 40 4.83 2.95 3.81
N LEU A 41 3.50 2.99 3.99
CA LEU A 41 2.56 1.99 3.44
C LEU A 41 2.59 1.97 1.92
N ALA A 42 2.67 3.14 1.27
CA ALA A 42 2.77 3.26 -0.18
C ALA A 42 4.08 2.67 -0.71
N LEU A 43 5.22 2.99 -0.07
CA LEU A 43 6.53 2.48 -0.49
C LEU A 43 6.65 0.96 -0.31
N THR A 44 6.26 0.46 0.86
CA THR A 44 6.26 -0.99 1.13
C THR A 44 5.23 -1.73 0.28
N GLY A 45 4.07 -1.12 0.03
CA GLY A 45 3.06 -1.62 -0.91
C GLY A 45 3.60 -1.75 -2.33
N LEU A 46 4.34 -0.75 -2.81
CA LEU A 46 5.01 -0.80 -4.12
C LEU A 46 6.02 -1.95 -4.19
N VAL A 47 6.83 -2.14 -3.15
CA VAL A 47 7.77 -3.27 -3.08
C VAL A 47 7.02 -4.61 -3.11
N MET A 48 5.95 -4.75 -2.34
CA MET A 48 5.15 -5.99 -2.32
C MET A 48 4.55 -6.28 -3.70
N VAL A 49 3.96 -5.29 -4.36
CA VAL A 49 3.39 -5.44 -5.72
C VAL A 49 4.47 -5.86 -6.72
N PHE A 50 5.68 -5.29 -6.62
CA PHE A 50 6.81 -5.69 -7.46
C PHE A 50 7.14 -7.19 -7.31
N PHE A 51 7.16 -7.69 -6.08
CA PHE A 51 7.41 -9.12 -5.78
C PHE A 51 6.21 -10.05 -6.00
N THR A 52 5.03 -9.52 -6.32
CA THR A 52 3.89 -10.35 -6.76
C THR A 52 3.65 -10.27 -8.26
N GLY A 53 4.10 -9.21 -8.93
CA GLY A 53 3.87 -8.97 -10.35
C GLY A 53 5.07 -9.25 -11.26
N PHE A 54 6.29 -8.96 -10.80
CA PHE A 54 7.52 -9.07 -11.61
C PHE A 54 8.52 -10.09 -11.08
N GLN A 55 8.63 -10.18 -9.76
CA GLN A 55 9.38 -11.23 -9.07
C GLN A 55 8.41 -12.15 -8.34
N THR A 56 8.92 -13.17 -7.65
CA THR A 56 8.08 -14.03 -6.80
C THR A 56 8.23 -13.66 -5.34
N ARG A 57 7.13 -13.72 -4.59
CA ARG A 57 7.12 -13.52 -3.14
C ARG A 57 7.82 -14.65 -2.37
N LEU A 58 8.15 -15.75 -3.06
CA LEU A 58 8.76 -16.96 -2.49
C LEU A 58 10.25 -17.07 -2.84
N GLY A 59 10.83 -16.08 -3.53
CA GLY A 59 12.22 -16.07 -3.98
C GLY A 59 12.36 -15.72 -5.47
N PRO A 60 13.57 -15.88 -6.05
CA PRO A 60 13.77 -15.75 -7.48
C PRO A 60 12.90 -16.75 -8.27
N ALA A 61 12.49 -16.37 -9.48
CA ALA A 61 11.77 -17.29 -10.37
C ALA A 61 12.66 -18.49 -10.74
N VAL A 62 12.13 -19.70 -10.58
CA VAL A 62 12.80 -20.94 -10.99
C VAL A 62 12.18 -21.44 -12.27
N THR A 63 12.99 -21.50 -13.33
CA THR A 63 12.59 -22.05 -14.61
C THR A 63 12.88 -23.54 -14.70
N VAL A 64 12.07 -24.25 -15.48
CA VAL A 64 12.19 -25.68 -15.74
C VAL A 64 12.10 -25.95 -17.23
N SER A 65 12.68 -27.06 -17.67
CA SER A 65 12.51 -27.54 -19.04
C SER A 65 11.16 -28.23 -19.16
N VAL A 66 10.33 -27.76 -20.09
CA VAL A 66 9.06 -28.41 -20.41
C VAL A 66 9.36 -29.80 -20.97
N ALA A 67 8.81 -30.84 -20.35
CA ALA A 67 8.96 -32.21 -20.82
C ALA A 67 7.82 -32.58 -21.77
N ASP A 68 8.07 -33.54 -22.67
CA ASP A 68 7.07 -34.16 -23.56
C ASP A 68 6.11 -35.12 -22.80
N ARG A 69 5.70 -34.72 -21.60
CA ARG A 69 4.73 -35.43 -20.77
C ARG A 69 3.90 -34.44 -19.96
N ALA A 70 2.72 -34.87 -19.54
CA ALA A 70 1.92 -34.09 -18.61
C ALA A 70 2.68 -33.89 -17.29
N PRO A 71 2.52 -32.72 -16.64
CA PRO A 71 2.98 -32.52 -15.26
C PRO A 71 2.49 -33.62 -14.34
N LEU A 72 3.30 -33.98 -13.35
CA LEU A 72 2.92 -34.91 -12.30
C LEU A 72 1.72 -34.35 -11.52
N PRO A 73 0.82 -35.21 -10.99
CA PRO A 73 -0.22 -34.77 -10.08
C PRO A 73 0.36 -34.00 -8.90
N VAL A 74 -0.34 -32.94 -8.46
CA VAL A 74 0.07 -32.10 -7.33
C VAL A 74 0.31 -32.94 -6.06
N SER A 75 -0.43 -34.04 -5.89
CA SER A 75 -0.24 -34.99 -4.78
C SER A 75 1.12 -35.69 -4.81
N GLN A 76 1.63 -36.07 -5.99
CA GLN A 76 2.95 -36.68 -6.13
C GLN A 76 4.07 -35.67 -5.91
N GLN A 77 3.89 -34.44 -6.39
CA GLN A 77 4.81 -33.34 -6.12
C GLN A 77 4.86 -33.03 -4.61
N ALA A 78 3.70 -32.95 -3.95
CA ALA A 78 3.60 -32.74 -2.50
C ALA A 78 4.27 -33.88 -1.71
N GLN A 79 4.13 -35.13 -2.15
CA GLN A 79 4.83 -36.26 -1.54
C GLN A 79 6.36 -36.12 -1.63
N ALA A 80 6.90 -35.65 -2.78
CA ALA A 80 8.33 -35.38 -2.92
C ALA A 80 8.81 -34.30 -1.92
N VAL A 81 8.04 -33.24 -1.74
CA VAL A 81 8.33 -32.20 -0.74
C VAL A 81 8.30 -32.75 0.68
N MET A 82 7.27 -33.54 1.03
CA MET A 82 7.10 -34.10 2.37
C MET A 82 8.11 -35.20 2.69
N ALA A 83 8.61 -35.91 1.68
CA ALA A 83 9.72 -36.86 1.85
C ALA A 83 11.03 -36.14 2.20
N LEU A 84 11.29 -34.97 1.60
CA LEU A 84 12.47 -34.14 1.91
C LEU A 84 12.33 -33.39 3.24
N ARG A 85 11.11 -32.99 3.60
CA ARG A 85 10.77 -32.23 4.80
C ARG A 85 9.88 -33.06 5.72
N SER A 86 10.45 -34.11 6.28
CA SER A 86 9.75 -34.93 7.28
C SER A 86 9.30 -34.07 8.46
N GLN A 87 8.10 -34.37 8.97
CA GLN A 87 7.42 -33.62 10.05
C GLN A 87 7.01 -32.18 9.71
N ALA A 88 7.23 -31.69 8.48
CA ALA A 88 6.71 -30.40 8.07
C ALA A 88 5.22 -30.49 7.73
N ALA A 89 4.48 -29.42 8.03
CA ALA A 89 3.07 -29.30 7.66
C ALA A 89 2.95 -28.54 6.34
N LEU A 90 2.40 -29.17 5.30
CA LEU A 90 2.09 -28.48 4.05
C LEU A 90 0.98 -27.44 4.28
N ARG A 91 1.24 -26.19 3.89
CA ARG A 91 0.34 -25.04 4.10
C ARG A 91 -0.28 -24.53 2.81
N GLU A 92 0.51 -24.50 1.74
CA GLU A 92 0.13 -23.82 0.51
C GLU A 92 0.73 -24.54 -0.69
N TYR A 93 -0.03 -24.62 -1.79
CA TYR A 93 0.47 -24.96 -3.11
C TYR A 93 0.24 -23.74 -4.02
N VAL A 94 1.28 -23.37 -4.77
CA VAL A 94 1.23 -22.32 -5.77
C VAL A 94 1.55 -22.94 -7.12
N ALA A 95 0.56 -22.92 -8.00
CA ALA A 95 0.70 -23.42 -9.35
C ALA A 95 1.71 -22.58 -10.16
N PRO A 96 2.47 -23.22 -11.06
CA PRO A 96 3.37 -22.49 -11.93
C PRO A 96 2.56 -21.56 -12.87
N PRO A 97 2.99 -20.31 -13.08
CA PRO A 97 2.28 -19.37 -13.94
C PRO A 97 2.32 -19.75 -15.42
N THR A 98 3.37 -20.45 -15.85
CA THR A 98 3.53 -21.01 -17.19
C THR A 98 4.17 -22.40 -17.12
N PRO A 99 4.09 -23.22 -18.18
CA PRO A 99 4.73 -24.55 -18.23
C PRO A 99 6.24 -24.53 -17.95
N GLU A 100 6.92 -23.42 -18.22
CA GLU A 100 8.36 -23.26 -18.05
C GLU A 100 8.78 -22.89 -16.61
N HIS A 101 7.85 -22.86 -15.66
CA HIS A 101 8.13 -22.49 -14.27
C HIS A 101 7.95 -23.65 -13.31
N ALA A 102 8.73 -23.63 -12.23
CA ALA A 102 8.55 -24.55 -11.11
C ALA A 102 7.22 -24.30 -10.39
N SER A 103 6.62 -25.36 -9.87
CA SER A 103 5.56 -25.23 -8.87
C SER A 103 6.18 -24.93 -7.50
N TRP A 104 5.43 -24.28 -6.61
CA TRP A 104 5.91 -23.98 -5.26
C TRP A 104 5.00 -24.58 -4.19
N PHE A 105 5.61 -25.06 -3.13
CA PHE A 105 4.93 -25.54 -1.94
C PHE A 105 5.44 -24.78 -0.72
N VAL A 106 4.54 -24.28 0.11
CA VAL A 106 4.93 -23.68 1.40
C VAL A 106 4.69 -24.70 2.49
N VAL A 107 5.73 -25.00 3.25
CA VAL A 107 5.70 -25.91 4.38
C VAL A 107 6.09 -25.18 5.66
N ALA A 108 5.43 -25.52 6.76
CA ALA A 108 5.78 -25.01 8.08
C ALA A 108 6.58 -26.08 8.83
N ARG A 109 7.76 -25.72 9.34
CA ARG A 109 8.63 -26.61 10.11
C ARG A 109 9.32 -25.81 11.21
N ASP A 110 9.29 -26.30 12.44
CA ASP A 110 9.95 -25.67 13.59
C ASP A 110 9.61 -24.17 13.77
N GLY A 111 8.38 -23.78 13.43
CA GLY A 111 7.91 -22.40 13.48
C GLY A 111 8.32 -21.51 12.31
N VAL A 112 9.09 -22.02 11.35
CA VAL A 112 9.54 -21.31 10.15
C VAL A 112 8.71 -21.74 8.94
N ASN A 113 8.39 -20.79 8.07
CA ASN A 113 7.77 -21.09 6.77
C ASN A 113 8.85 -21.22 5.70
N GLU A 114 8.99 -22.39 5.11
CA GLU A 114 9.86 -22.63 3.96
C GLU A 114 9.02 -22.73 2.68
N ALA A 115 9.50 -22.12 1.60
CA ALA A 115 8.97 -22.30 0.25
C ALA A 115 9.90 -23.25 -0.52
N VAL A 116 9.32 -24.28 -1.13
CA VAL A 116 10.03 -25.34 -1.84
C VAL A 116 9.59 -25.31 -3.30
N ALA A 117 10.52 -24.99 -4.21
CA ALA A 117 10.30 -25.06 -5.65
C ALA A 117 10.49 -26.50 -6.14
N VAL A 118 9.53 -27.00 -6.90
CA VAL A 118 9.52 -28.36 -7.43
C VAL A 118 9.35 -28.30 -8.94
N ASP A 119 10.12 -29.12 -9.64
CA ASP A 119 9.90 -29.38 -11.06
C ASP A 119 8.57 -30.14 -11.22
N PRO A 120 7.56 -29.54 -11.86
CA PRO A 120 6.25 -30.16 -11.98
C PRO A 120 6.27 -31.39 -12.89
N TYR A 121 7.29 -31.57 -13.75
CA TYR A 121 7.42 -32.72 -14.64
C TYR A 121 8.19 -33.86 -14.01
N THR A 122 9.23 -33.58 -13.22
CA THR A 122 10.11 -34.63 -12.66
C THR A 122 9.84 -34.91 -11.18
N GLY A 123 9.21 -33.99 -10.46
CA GLY A 123 9.05 -34.06 -9.01
C GLY A 123 10.33 -33.72 -8.25
N GLN A 124 11.39 -33.30 -8.95
CA GLN A 124 12.65 -32.91 -8.34
C GLN A 124 12.49 -31.60 -7.56
N VAL A 125 13.02 -31.55 -6.34
CA VAL A 125 13.12 -30.30 -5.59
C VAL A 125 14.29 -29.49 -6.14
N LEU A 126 14.00 -28.27 -6.58
CA LEU A 126 14.95 -27.39 -7.25
C LEU A 126 15.54 -26.34 -6.32
N GLN A 127 14.70 -25.76 -5.45
CA GLN A 127 15.11 -24.68 -4.56
C GLN A 127 14.32 -24.72 -3.25
N LEU A 128 14.98 -24.30 -2.17
CA LEU A 128 14.36 -24.08 -0.87
C LEU A 128 14.67 -22.66 -0.41
N VAL A 129 13.63 -21.95 0.02
CA VAL A 129 13.72 -20.55 0.43
C VAL A 129 13.05 -20.39 1.78
N ASN A 130 13.70 -19.70 2.72
CA ASN A 130 13.03 -19.25 3.93
C ASN A 130 12.08 -18.10 3.55
N LYS A 131 10.76 -18.35 3.59
CA LYS A 131 9.74 -17.38 3.19
C LYS A 131 9.79 -16.12 4.06
N ASP A 132 10.19 -16.27 5.32
CA ASP A 132 10.23 -15.21 6.31
C ASP A 132 11.44 -14.25 6.15
N ASP A 133 12.41 -14.62 5.31
CA ASP A 133 13.65 -13.87 5.05
C ASP A 133 13.73 -13.30 3.62
N THR A 134 12.58 -13.19 2.95
CA THR A 134 12.50 -12.58 1.62
C THR A 134 12.34 -11.05 1.72
N TRP A 135 12.73 -10.33 0.66
CA TRP A 135 12.44 -8.90 0.53
C TRP A 135 10.94 -8.59 0.61
N PHE A 136 10.10 -9.49 0.09
CA PHE A 136 8.65 -9.40 0.24
C PHE A 136 8.23 -9.50 1.71
N ALA A 137 8.74 -10.50 2.46
CA ALA A 137 8.42 -10.66 3.87
C ALA A 137 8.92 -9.50 4.73
N TRP A 138 10.11 -8.97 4.44
CA TRP A 138 10.61 -7.75 5.08
C TRP A 138 9.68 -6.55 4.84
N ALA A 139 9.29 -6.30 3.59
CA ALA A 139 8.37 -5.22 3.25
C ALA A 139 6.99 -5.43 3.90
N GLN A 140 6.48 -6.65 3.89
CA GLN A 140 5.21 -7.01 4.53
C GLN A 140 5.23 -6.79 6.06
N LYS A 141 6.33 -7.15 6.73
CA LYS A 141 6.50 -6.93 8.17
C LYS A 141 6.54 -5.44 8.52
N ILE A 142 7.23 -4.62 7.73
CA ILE A 142 7.20 -3.15 7.90
C ILE A 142 5.79 -2.61 7.65
N HIS A 143 5.15 -3.04 6.56
CA HIS A 143 3.83 -2.58 6.13
C HIS A 143 2.74 -2.85 7.18
N GLY A 144 2.81 -4.00 7.87
CA GLY A 144 1.81 -4.37 8.88
C GLY A 144 2.17 -3.98 10.31
N THR A 145 3.45 -4.03 10.69
CA THR A 145 3.85 -3.96 12.11
C THR A 145 5.01 -3.01 12.41
N LEU A 146 5.54 -2.30 11.40
CA LEU A 146 6.78 -1.51 11.50
C LEU A 146 7.99 -2.27 12.06
N LEU A 147 8.00 -3.61 11.99
CA LEU A 147 9.00 -4.48 12.65
C LEU A 147 9.03 -4.39 14.19
N ILE A 148 8.00 -3.79 14.81
CA ILE A 148 7.90 -3.64 16.27
C ILE A 148 6.65 -4.35 16.84
N GLY A 149 6.08 -5.28 16.07
CA GLY A 149 4.97 -6.13 16.48
C GLY A 149 3.67 -5.35 16.72
N ASP A 150 2.92 -5.75 17.75
CA ASP A 150 1.59 -5.22 18.06
C ASP A 150 1.57 -3.70 18.22
N VAL A 151 2.62 -3.10 18.78
CA VAL A 151 2.71 -1.64 18.93
C VAL A 151 2.67 -0.95 17.57
N GLY A 152 3.42 -1.46 16.60
CA GLY A 152 3.46 -0.88 15.26
C GLY A 152 2.15 -1.10 14.51
N ASP A 153 1.56 -2.29 14.66
CA ASP A 153 0.23 -2.59 14.12
C ASP A 153 -0.82 -1.59 14.63
N ARG A 154 -0.87 -1.32 15.94
CA ARG A 154 -1.79 -0.32 16.51
C ARG A 154 -1.52 1.10 16.02
N LEU A 155 -0.25 1.49 15.84
CA LEU A 155 0.08 2.80 15.29
C LEU A 155 -0.41 2.96 13.84
N ILE A 156 -0.24 1.92 13.02
CA ILE A 156 -0.74 1.87 11.64
C ILE A 156 -2.27 1.86 11.60
N GLU A 157 -2.91 1.08 12.48
CA GLU A 157 -4.37 1.01 12.62
C GLU A 157 -4.96 2.40 12.91
N ILE A 158 -4.38 3.10 13.90
CA ILE A 158 -4.77 4.47 14.25
C ILE A 158 -4.53 5.42 13.07
N ALA A 159 -3.36 5.34 12.41
CA ALA A 159 -3.06 6.19 11.26
C ALA A 159 -4.03 5.96 10.10
N SER A 160 -4.42 4.71 9.85
CA SER A 160 -5.35 4.31 8.80
C SER A 160 -6.78 4.77 9.11
N GLY A 161 -7.22 4.63 10.37
CA GLY A 161 -8.50 5.17 10.83
C GLY A 161 -8.54 6.71 10.72
N LEU A 162 -7.47 7.38 11.14
CA LEU A 162 -7.33 8.83 11.00
C LEU A 162 -7.27 9.26 9.54
N ALA A 163 -6.69 8.48 8.63
CA ALA A 163 -6.69 8.79 7.20
C ALA A 163 -8.10 8.92 6.62
N ILE A 164 -9.05 8.09 7.07
CA ILE A 164 -10.46 8.21 6.68
C ILE A 164 -11.06 9.53 7.19
N VAL A 165 -10.80 9.88 8.46
CA VAL A 165 -11.22 11.16 9.03
C VAL A 165 -10.58 12.33 8.28
N MET A 166 -9.33 12.19 7.84
CA MET A 166 -8.62 13.17 7.02
C MET A 166 -9.27 13.38 5.66
N ILE A 167 -9.75 12.32 5.00
CA ILE A 167 -10.52 12.44 3.76
C ILE A 167 -11.81 13.23 4.00
N VAL A 168 -12.59 12.87 5.02
CA VAL A 168 -13.86 13.55 5.33
C VAL A 168 -13.65 15.02 5.71
N THR A 169 -12.69 15.29 6.58
CA THR A 169 -12.37 16.65 7.02
C THR A 169 -11.74 17.48 5.91
N GLY A 170 -10.93 16.87 5.04
CA GLY A 170 -10.40 17.48 3.83
C GLY A 170 -11.53 17.91 2.90
N LEU A 171 -12.47 17.01 2.59
CA LEU A 171 -13.66 17.33 1.79
C LEU A 171 -14.51 18.45 2.41
N TYR A 172 -14.69 18.45 3.73
CA TYR A 172 -15.42 19.50 4.45
C TYR A 172 -14.74 20.87 4.39
N LEU A 173 -13.41 20.91 4.50
CA LEU A 173 -12.62 22.13 4.43
C LEU A 173 -12.54 22.65 2.99
N TRP A 174 -12.40 21.75 2.02
CA TRP A 174 -12.33 22.04 0.58
C TRP A 174 -13.68 22.45 -0.03
N TRP A 175 -14.80 22.06 0.61
CA TRP A 175 -16.13 22.25 0.04
C TRP A 175 -16.38 23.70 -0.39
N PRO A 176 -16.76 23.96 -1.66
CA PRO A 176 -16.95 25.31 -2.18
C PRO A 176 -18.08 26.02 -1.43
N ARG A 177 -17.76 27.19 -0.86
CA ARG A 177 -18.73 28.05 -0.15
C ARG A 177 -18.70 29.44 -0.80
N GLY A 178 -19.89 30.00 -1.08
CA GLY A 178 -20.01 31.39 -1.55
C GLY A 178 -19.87 31.62 -3.06
N GLY A 179 -20.57 30.83 -3.89
CA GLY A 179 -20.74 31.13 -5.33
C GLY A 179 -19.55 30.77 -6.24
N THR A 180 -18.49 30.19 -5.70
CA THR A 180 -17.33 29.71 -6.47
C THR A 180 -17.75 28.51 -7.35
N ARG A 181 -17.53 28.61 -8.67
CA ARG A 181 -17.81 27.51 -9.60
C ARG A 181 -16.85 26.35 -9.35
N TRP A 182 -17.35 25.12 -9.37
CA TRP A 182 -16.56 23.87 -9.31
C TRP A 182 -15.33 23.88 -10.24
N ALA A 183 -15.43 24.53 -11.40
CA ALA A 183 -14.34 24.68 -12.37
C ALA A 183 -13.14 25.49 -11.86
N GLN A 184 -13.34 26.44 -10.93
CA GLN A 184 -12.26 27.24 -10.32
C GLN A 184 -11.55 26.50 -9.17
N VAL A 185 -12.11 25.37 -8.72
CA VAL A 185 -11.57 24.55 -7.63
C VAL A 185 -10.70 23.41 -8.19
N LEU A 186 -11.00 22.92 -9.40
CA LEU A 186 -10.24 21.87 -10.07
C LEU A 186 -9.02 22.39 -10.86
N VAL A 187 -8.92 23.70 -11.07
CA VAL A 187 -7.81 24.32 -11.81
C VAL A 187 -6.99 25.14 -10.82
N PRO A 188 -5.74 24.72 -10.49
CA PRO A 188 -4.88 25.54 -9.64
C PRO A 188 -4.61 26.88 -10.33
N ASP A 189 -4.87 27.98 -9.62
CA ASP A 189 -4.67 29.31 -10.18
C ASP A 189 -3.15 29.63 -10.20
N LEU A 190 -2.53 29.35 -11.35
CA LEU A 190 -1.09 29.57 -11.62
C LEU A 190 -0.67 31.05 -11.51
N ARG A 191 -1.63 31.97 -11.32
CA ARG A 191 -1.37 33.39 -11.09
C ARG A 191 -1.05 33.73 -9.64
N LEU A 192 -1.39 32.85 -8.69
CA LEU A 192 -1.10 33.03 -7.27
C LEU A 192 0.40 32.77 -7.00
N LYS A 193 1.01 33.57 -6.12
CA LYS A 193 2.41 33.41 -5.69
C LYS A 193 2.53 33.29 -4.18
N GLY A 194 3.55 32.56 -3.72
CA GLY A 194 3.90 32.46 -2.30
C GLY A 194 2.87 31.68 -1.47
N ARG A 195 2.53 32.20 -0.28
CA ARG A 195 1.65 31.51 0.70
C ARG A 195 0.24 31.21 0.16
N GLN A 196 -0.29 32.05 -0.74
CA GLN A 196 -1.61 31.84 -1.34
C GLN A 196 -1.60 30.69 -2.35
N TRP A 197 -0.48 30.47 -3.06
CA TRP A 197 -0.32 29.35 -3.98
C TRP A 197 -0.20 28.00 -3.25
N TRP A 198 0.58 27.95 -2.16
CA TRP A 198 0.62 26.77 -1.30
C TRP A 198 -0.76 26.45 -0.71
N ARG A 199 -1.53 27.49 -0.34
CA ARG A 199 -2.93 27.31 0.07
C ARG A 199 -3.80 26.81 -1.07
N SER A 200 -3.64 27.23 -2.32
CA SER A 200 -4.46 26.69 -3.42
C SER A 200 -4.12 25.24 -3.80
N LEU A 201 -2.92 24.74 -3.45
CA LEU A 201 -2.55 23.33 -3.63
C LEU A 201 -2.99 22.41 -2.47
N HIS A 202 -3.12 22.97 -1.26
CA HIS A 202 -3.49 22.24 -0.04
C HIS A 202 -4.90 22.60 0.47
N ALA A 203 -5.67 23.38 -0.29
CA ALA A 203 -7.06 23.71 0.02
C ALA A 203 -7.97 22.66 -0.57
#